data_AF-E9EQP1-F1
#
_entry.id   AF-E9EQP1-F1
#
_cell.length_a   1.000
_cell.length_b   1.000
_cell.length_c   1.000
_cell.angle_alpha   90.00
_cell.angle_beta   90.00
_cell.angle_gamma   90.00
#
_symmetry.space_group_name_H-M   'P 1'
#
loop_
_entity.id
_entity.type
_entity.pdbx_description
1 polymer ?
#
loop_
_entity_poly.entity_id
_entity_poly.type
_entity_poly.pdbx_seq_one_letter_code
_entity_poly.pdbx_strand_id
1 'polypeptide(L)'
;MLNPVMRRLLLGIALALVLLSYFFFKERLGEFGITAADRVVQDAVKPDRGMLSDIKKWQRESQIRRIVGLVFYGRRSQASILDCYLKRNLVKNGGILDEVIWLQRTQNQADLAFLDKLIHSEAGYSRVDVQHSDGNYASAYDGIEDDVLYVKVDTDIVYIEDSTILSMVHLRATRPDYFAVGANIINQPLSSWLHWGLGVVRPYLPETEVFYPKDDEKQGQQSISWRASLLPKWNAPNAFNMSEWSPPEGRKHRWLPVPHGVDHILDGTPITTTTYDAYTSPGWWNWIVGAQQHYSFLEHLETDQLWRYRFHAWDYRDLRMGIQLIAMTGKDINNVKPIAADDEDFFSVKMPRKLGRSVVAAGGGVAAHYSFGAQKDGMAKTDILDRYRSYAQEKICKGPILWSSEADDPAK
;
A
#
# COMPACT_ATOMS: atom_id res chain seq x y z
N MET A 1 -41.92 40.07 -44.88
CA MET A 1 -42.34 40.64 -43.58
C MET A 1 -43.35 39.71 -42.95
N LEU A 2 -43.08 39.12 -41.78
CA LEU A 2 -44.04 38.23 -41.11
C LEU A 2 -45.26 39.03 -40.63
N ASN A 3 -46.47 38.52 -40.88
CA ASN A 3 -47.73 39.07 -40.39
C ASN A 3 -47.68 39.21 -38.84
N PRO A 4 -48.14 40.35 -38.27
CA PRO A 4 -48.10 40.62 -36.83
C PRO A 4 -48.71 39.51 -35.96
N VAL A 5 -49.71 38.77 -36.46
CA VAL A 5 -50.30 37.61 -35.76
C VAL A 5 -49.29 36.47 -35.67
N MET A 6 -48.60 36.17 -36.77
CA MET A 6 -47.59 35.11 -36.84
C MET A 6 -46.35 35.45 -35.98
N ARG A 7 -46.02 36.74 -35.87
CA ARG A 7 -44.93 37.23 -35.01
C ARG A 7 -45.27 37.05 -33.52
N ARG A 8 -46.51 37.31 -33.11
CA ARG A 8 -46.99 37.04 -31.74
C ARG A 8 -47.05 35.55 -31.44
N LEU A 9 -47.46 34.73 -32.40
CA LEU A 9 -47.50 33.28 -32.25
C LEU A 9 -46.10 32.69 -32.05
N LEU A 10 -45.12 33.12 -32.85
CA LEU A 10 -43.73 32.69 -32.74
C LEU A 10 -43.08 33.15 -31.43
N LEU A 11 -43.40 34.35 -30.95
CA LEU A 11 -42.98 34.84 -29.63
C LEU A 11 -43.60 33.99 -28.50
N GLY A 12 -44.88 33.63 -28.61
CA GLY A 12 -45.54 32.75 -27.65
C GLY A 12 -44.92 31.35 -27.61
N ILE A 13 -44.63 30.76 -28.77
CA ILE A 13 -43.96 29.45 -28.88
C ILE A 13 -42.54 29.52 -28.33
N ALA A 14 -41.77 30.55 -28.63
CA ALA A 14 -40.42 30.73 -28.10
C ALA A 14 -40.43 30.88 -26.57
N LEU A 15 -41.38 31.65 -26.01
CA LEU A 15 -41.54 31.80 -24.57
C LEU A 15 -41.93 30.48 -23.89
N ALA A 16 -42.83 29.71 -24.52
CA ALA A 16 -43.23 28.39 -24.04
C ALA A 16 -42.07 27.40 -24.04
N LEU A 17 -41.23 27.41 -25.10
CA LEU A 17 -40.04 26.56 -25.18
C LEU A 17 -38.97 26.93 -24.14
N VAL A 18 -38.79 28.22 -23.85
CA VAL A 18 -37.88 28.69 -22.78
C VAL A 18 -38.42 28.32 -21.39
N LEU A 19 -39.73 28.39 -21.17
CA LEU A 19 -40.34 27.98 -19.90
C LEU A 19 -40.29 26.45 -19.73
N LEU A 20 -40.50 25.68 -20.80
CA LEU A 20 -40.34 24.23 -20.81
C LEU A 20 -38.89 23.82 -20.57
N SER A 21 -37.92 24.47 -21.22
CA SER A 21 -36.50 24.17 -20.99
C SER A 21 -36.07 24.55 -19.57
N TYR A 22 -36.57 25.66 -19.02
CA TYR A 22 -36.36 26.03 -17.62
C TYR A 22 -36.98 25.02 -16.65
N PHE A 23 -38.19 24.53 -16.92
CA PHE A 23 -38.83 23.50 -16.09
C PHE A 23 -38.08 22.18 -16.14
N PHE A 24 -37.70 21.69 -17.33
CA PHE A 24 -36.89 20.49 -17.48
C PHE A 24 -35.50 20.64 -16.83
N PHE A 25 -34.89 21.83 -16.91
CA PHE A 25 -33.60 22.09 -16.26
C PHE A 25 -33.75 22.20 -14.73
N LYS A 26 -34.87 22.75 -14.23
CA LYS A 26 -35.18 22.83 -12.80
C LYS A 26 -35.55 21.48 -12.19
N GLU A 27 -36.28 20.62 -12.92
CA GLU A 27 -36.51 19.23 -12.51
C GLU A 27 -35.20 18.43 -12.50
N ARG A 28 -34.34 18.61 -13.52
CA ARG A 28 -32.99 18.00 -13.51
C ARG A 28 -32.12 18.52 -12.37
N LEU A 29 -32.19 19.81 -12.02
CA LEU A 29 -31.48 20.38 -10.86
C LEU A 29 -32.13 20.02 -9.52
N GLY A 30 -33.42 19.66 -9.50
CA GLY A 30 -34.10 19.14 -8.32
C GLY A 30 -33.74 17.67 -8.04
N GLU A 31 -33.49 16.88 -9.09
CA GLU A 31 -32.93 15.53 -9.00
C GLU A 31 -31.41 15.54 -8.75
N PHE A 32 -30.70 16.53 -9.31
CA PHE A 32 -29.34 16.88 -8.92
C PHE A 32 -29.37 17.81 -7.71
N GLY A 33 -29.85 17.32 -6.57
CA GLY A 33 -29.52 17.91 -5.30
C GLY A 33 -28.00 18.07 -5.19
N ILE A 34 -27.52 19.30 -5.40
CA ILE A 34 -26.13 19.72 -5.18
C ILE A 34 -25.92 19.74 -3.65
N THR A 35 -25.87 18.55 -3.09
CA THR A 35 -25.39 18.21 -1.75
C THR A 35 -24.68 16.84 -1.78
N ALA A 36 -24.45 16.26 -2.97
CA ALA A 36 -23.91 14.92 -3.15
C ALA A 36 -22.39 14.86 -3.39
N ALA A 37 -21.74 15.98 -3.77
CA ALA A 37 -20.29 15.97 -4.02
C ALA A 37 -19.45 15.95 -2.73
N ASP A 38 -19.97 16.46 -1.61
CA ASP A 38 -19.25 16.47 -0.32
C ASP A 38 -19.53 15.23 0.56
N ARG A 39 -20.47 14.37 0.18
CA ARG A 39 -20.83 13.17 0.97
C ARG A 39 -20.09 11.89 0.58
N VAL A 40 -19.32 11.89 -0.51
CA VAL A 40 -18.77 10.63 -1.06
C VAL A 40 -17.41 10.22 -0.47
N VAL A 41 -16.72 11.06 0.31
CA VAL A 41 -15.39 10.69 0.85
C VAL A 41 -15.17 11.19 2.28
N GLN A 42 -16.16 11.08 3.16
CA GLN A 42 -15.98 11.31 4.61
C GLN A 42 -16.21 10.09 5.50
N ASP A 43 -16.57 8.94 4.93
CA ASP A 43 -16.49 7.66 5.65
C ASP A 43 -15.05 7.15 5.62
N ALA A 44 -14.16 7.91 6.27
CA ALA A 44 -12.89 7.39 6.72
C ALA A 44 -13.20 6.22 7.67
N VAL A 45 -13.00 5.01 7.17
CA VAL A 45 -13.20 3.74 7.87
C VAL A 45 -12.33 3.73 9.13
N LYS A 46 -12.84 4.29 10.22
CA LYS A 46 -12.60 3.71 11.54
C LYS A 46 -13.05 2.25 11.47
N PRO A 47 -12.42 1.32 12.20
CA PRO A 47 -12.95 -0.02 12.40
C PRO A 47 -14.43 0.06 12.77
N ASP A 48 -15.30 -0.05 11.79
CA ASP A 48 -16.72 0.08 12.04
C ASP A 48 -17.09 -1.16 12.84
N ARG A 49 -17.81 -0.96 13.95
CA ARG A 49 -18.33 -2.07 14.75
C ARG A 49 -19.10 -3.06 13.85
N GLY A 50 -19.68 -2.56 12.75
CA GLY A 50 -20.25 -3.37 11.66
C GLY A 50 -19.27 -4.41 11.10
N MET A 51 -18.08 -4.01 10.63
CA MET A 51 -17.13 -4.93 9.98
C MET A 51 -16.69 -6.07 10.90
N LEU A 52 -16.38 -5.77 12.16
CA LEU A 52 -16.02 -6.80 13.14
C LEU A 52 -17.18 -7.76 13.42
N SER A 53 -18.42 -7.26 13.43
CA SER A 53 -19.60 -8.10 13.62
C SER A 53 -19.84 -9.05 12.44
N ASP A 54 -19.62 -8.56 11.22
CA ASP A 54 -19.72 -9.35 9.99
C ASP A 54 -18.65 -10.44 9.94
N ILE A 55 -17.40 -10.09 10.25
CA ILE A 55 -16.29 -11.07 10.31
C ILE A 55 -16.61 -12.16 11.33
N LYS A 56 -17.06 -11.80 12.53
CA LYS A 56 -17.42 -12.78 13.57
C LYS A 56 -18.59 -13.67 13.16
N LYS A 57 -19.58 -13.12 12.45
CA LYS A 57 -20.69 -13.89 11.89
C LYS A 57 -20.17 -14.89 10.86
N TRP A 58 -19.38 -14.42 9.90
CA TRP A 58 -18.76 -15.25 8.88
C TRP A 58 -17.87 -16.35 9.47
N GLN A 59 -17.05 -16.05 10.49
CA GLN A 59 -16.22 -17.04 11.19
C GLN A 59 -17.05 -18.18 11.78
N ARG A 60 -18.20 -17.87 12.39
CA ARG A 60 -19.12 -18.91 12.92
C ARG A 60 -19.75 -19.74 11.81
N GLU A 61 -20.23 -19.09 10.75
CA GLU A 61 -20.95 -19.75 9.64
C GLU A 61 -20.00 -20.60 8.78
N SER A 62 -18.78 -20.13 8.55
CA SER A 62 -17.76 -20.81 7.74
C SER A 62 -16.79 -21.66 8.57
N GLN A 63 -17.00 -21.73 9.89
CA GLN A 63 -16.15 -22.45 10.85
C GLN A 63 -14.68 -22.04 10.82
N ILE A 64 -14.39 -20.77 10.50
CA ILE A 64 -13.02 -20.23 10.53
C ILE A 64 -12.64 -19.94 11.98
N ARG A 65 -11.71 -20.71 12.52
CA ARG A 65 -11.28 -20.64 13.92
C ARG A 65 -10.46 -19.39 14.23
N ARG A 66 -9.55 -19.02 13.34
CA ARG A 66 -8.52 -18.00 13.59
C ARG A 66 -8.17 -17.21 12.33
N ILE A 67 -7.68 -15.98 12.54
CA ILE A 67 -7.06 -15.12 11.53
C ILE A 67 -5.58 -14.97 11.88
N VAL A 68 -4.69 -15.40 10.99
CA VAL A 68 -3.25 -15.53 11.25
C VAL A 68 -2.45 -14.66 10.30
N GLY A 69 -1.52 -13.86 10.83
CA GLY A 69 -0.49 -13.21 10.01
C GLY A 69 0.56 -14.24 9.59
N LEU A 70 0.80 -14.40 8.29
CA LEU A 70 1.81 -15.32 7.74
C LEU A 70 2.94 -14.50 7.11
N VAL A 71 4.01 -14.28 7.87
CA VAL A 71 5.07 -13.33 7.50
C VAL A 71 6.22 -14.04 6.81
N PHE A 72 6.56 -13.62 5.59
CA PHE A 72 7.65 -14.19 4.80
C PHE A 72 8.97 -13.54 5.23
N TYR A 73 9.57 -14.06 6.31
CA TYR A 73 10.74 -13.49 6.98
C TYR A 73 12.03 -13.68 6.19
N GLY A 74 12.74 -12.58 5.90
CA GLY A 74 14.08 -12.69 5.29
C GLY A 74 15.08 -11.60 5.62
N ARG A 75 14.66 -10.49 6.25
CA ARG A 75 15.52 -9.31 6.48
C ARG A 75 15.14 -8.59 7.77
N ARG A 76 16.05 -8.51 8.73
CA ARG A 76 15.81 -7.87 10.04
C ARG A 76 15.49 -6.39 9.97
N SER A 77 16.08 -5.65 9.02
CA SER A 77 15.97 -4.19 8.96
C SER A 77 14.53 -3.74 8.72
N GLN A 78 13.83 -4.35 7.77
CA GLN A 78 12.41 -4.10 7.52
C GLN A 78 11.52 -4.80 8.57
N ALA A 79 11.86 -6.02 8.98
CA ALA A 79 11.11 -6.75 10.01
C ALA A 79 11.02 -5.97 11.33
N SER A 80 12.07 -5.22 11.69
CA SER A 80 12.08 -4.35 12.88
C SER A 80 10.97 -3.31 12.86
N ILE A 81 10.64 -2.77 11.69
CA ILE A 81 9.56 -1.81 11.49
C ILE A 81 8.22 -2.55 11.48
N LEU A 82 8.13 -3.65 10.73
CA LEU A 82 6.92 -4.44 10.56
C LEU A 82 6.39 -5.00 11.90
N ASP A 83 7.28 -5.40 12.81
CA ASP A 83 6.92 -5.90 14.15
C ASP A 83 5.96 -4.96 14.89
N CYS A 84 6.20 -3.64 14.84
CA CYS A 84 5.34 -2.68 15.52
C CYS A 84 3.91 -2.70 14.98
N TYR A 85 3.74 -2.85 13.66
CA TYR A 85 2.43 -2.93 13.03
C TYR A 85 1.74 -4.27 13.30
N LEU A 86 2.49 -5.37 13.27
CA LEU A 86 1.96 -6.71 13.57
C LEU A 86 1.47 -6.79 15.02
N LYS A 87 2.28 -6.32 15.99
CA LYS A 87 1.85 -6.21 17.39
C LYS A 87 0.58 -5.38 17.53
N ARG A 88 0.50 -4.21 16.87
CA ARG A 88 -0.70 -3.36 16.89
C ARG A 88 -1.94 -4.07 16.32
N ASN A 89 -1.75 -4.94 15.33
CA ASN A 89 -2.83 -5.69 14.69
C ASN A 89 -3.19 -7.02 15.40
N LEU A 90 -2.52 -7.39 16.49
CA LEU A 90 -2.95 -8.53 17.33
C LEU A 90 -4.27 -8.21 18.05
N VAL A 91 -5.14 -9.21 18.21
CA VAL A 91 -6.42 -9.10 18.92
C VAL A 91 -6.24 -8.51 20.32
N LYS A 92 -5.22 -8.96 21.07
CA LYS A 92 -4.92 -8.44 22.42
C LYS A 92 -4.59 -6.94 22.45
N ASN A 93 -4.24 -6.35 21.31
CA ASN A 93 -3.89 -4.95 21.15
C ASN A 93 -4.96 -4.15 20.39
N GLY A 94 -6.13 -4.75 20.13
CA GLY A 94 -7.26 -4.10 19.46
C GLY A 94 -7.35 -4.35 17.95
N GLY A 95 -6.43 -5.14 17.37
CA GLY A 95 -6.51 -5.60 15.99
C GLY A 95 -7.34 -6.88 15.82
N ILE A 96 -7.06 -7.63 14.75
CA ILE A 96 -7.83 -8.84 14.39
C ILE A 96 -6.98 -10.09 14.14
N LEU A 97 -5.66 -10.00 14.24
CA LEU A 97 -4.77 -11.17 14.13
C LEU A 97 -4.75 -11.91 15.46
N ASP A 98 -5.11 -13.18 15.46
CA ASP A 98 -5.05 -14.04 16.66
C ASP A 98 -3.58 -14.37 17.00
N GLU A 99 -2.76 -14.59 15.98
CA GLU A 99 -1.34 -14.91 16.08
C GLU A 99 -0.60 -14.51 14.79
N VAL A 100 0.73 -14.56 14.85
CA VAL A 100 1.61 -14.33 13.70
C VAL A 100 2.63 -15.46 13.61
N ILE A 101 2.71 -16.06 12.42
CA ILE A 101 3.70 -17.07 12.07
C ILE A 101 4.77 -16.40 11.21
N TRP A 102 6.02 -16.45 11.64
CA TRP A 102 7.18 -16.00 10.89
C TRP A 102 7.80 -17.19 10.14
N LEU A 103 7.71 -17.18 8.82
CA LEU A 103 8.31 -18.16 7.93
C LEU A 103 9.78 -17.82 7.71
N GLN A 104 10.69 -18.61 8.28
CA GLN A 104 12.13 -18.39 8.13
C GLN A 104 12.56 -18.66 6.69
N ARG A 105 12.97 -17.62 5.95
CA ARG A 105 13.48 -17.72 4.58
C ARG A 105 14.86 -17.08 4.42
N THR A 106 15.71 -17.20 5.43
CA THR A 106 17.10 -16.72 5.42
C THR A 106 18.01 -17.68 6.16
N GLN A 107 19.25 -17.79 5.73
CA GLN A 107 20.33 -18.51 6.43
C GLN A 107 21.34 -17.55 7.06
N ASN A 108 21.14 -16.23 6.91
CA ASN A 108 22.00 -15.21 7.50
C ASN A 108 21.88 -15.27 9.04
N GLN A 109 22.98 -15.55 9.71
CA GLN A 109 23.03 -15.72 11.17
C GLN A 109 22.52 -14.50 11.94
N ALA A 110 22.75 -13.30 11.40
CA ALA A 110 22.39 -12.05 12.04
C ALA A 110 20.89 -11.74 11.87
N ASP A 111 20.27 -12.17 10.76
CA ASP A 111 18.82 -12.18 10.61
C ASP A 111 18.16 -13.27 11.48
N LEU A 112 18.78 -14.44 11.62
CA LEU A 112 18.28 -15.53 12.47
C LEU A 112 18.27 -15.12 13.95
N ALA A 113 19.34 -14.49 14.44
CA ALA A 113 19.41 -13.97 15.81
C ALA A 113 18.31 -12.92 16.08
N PHE A 114 18.01 -12.07 15.09
CA PHE A 114 16.91 -11.12 15.20
C PHE A 114 15.54 -11.82 15.19
N LEU A 115 15.36 -12.87 14.38
CA LEU A 115 14.12 -13.66 14.39
C LEU A 115 13.89 -14.28 15.77
N ASP A 116 14.92 -14.83 16.41
CA ASP A 116 14.79 -15.35 17.77
C ASP A 116 14.38 -14.25 18.74
N LYS A 117 14.94 -13.03 18.63
CA LYS A 117 14.50 -11.87 19.42
C LYS A 117 13.03 -11.52 19.19
N LEU A 118 12.54 -11.58 17.94
CA LEU A 118 11.14 -11.33 17.61
C LEU A 118 10.22 -12.33 18.30
N ILE A 119 10.49 -13.64 18.16
CA ILE A 119 9.67 -14.70 18.74
C ILE A 119 9.59 -14.58 20.27
N HIS A 120 10.71 -14.28 20.94
CA HIS A 120 10.70 -14.10 22.40
C HIS A 120 10.02 -12.79 22.86
N SER A 121 9.85 -11.82 21.97
CA SER A 121 9.25 -10.52 22.32
C SER A 121 7.73 -10.54 22.42
N GLU A 122 7.06 -11.58 21.90
CA GLU A 122 5.61 -11.64 21.78
C GLU A 122 5.10 -13.08 21.82
N ALA A 123 4.29 -13.41 22.83
CA ALA A 123 3.73 -14.75 23.00
C ALA A 123 2.83 -15.21 21.84
N GLY A 124 2.23 -14.26 21.11
CA GLY A 124 1.44 -14.55 19.90
C GLY A 124 2.27 -14.81 18.64
N TYR A 125 3.61 -14.83 18.74
CA TYR A 125 4.50 -15.11 17.62
C TYR A 125 5.02 -16.54 17.65
N SER A 126 5.07 -17.17 16.49
CA SER A 126 5.71 -18.46 16.28
C SER A 126 6.58 -18.45 15.03
N ARG A 127 7.46 -19.44 14.91
CA ARG A 127 8.37 -19.61 13.78
C ARG A 127 8.10 -20.94 13.10
N VAL A 128 8.11 -20.94 11.77
CA VAL A 128 8.14 -22.15 10.96
C VAL A 128 9.37 -22.09 10.05
N ASP A 129 10.16 -23.15 10.07
CA ASP A 129 11.27 -23.32 9.13
C ASP A 129 10.73 -23.86 7.82
N VAL A 130 10.98 -23.15 6.72
CA VAL A 130 10.51 -23.54 5.39
C VAL A 130 11.71 -23.80 4.50
N GLN A 131 11.59 -24.77 3.60
CA GLN A 131 12.67 -25.06 2.67
C GLN A 131 12.98 -23.83 1.82
N HIS A 132 14.23 -23.38 1.91
CA HIS A 132 14.75 -22.30 1.10
C HIS A 132 15.27 -22.89 -0.21
N SER A 133 14.52 -22.70 -1.30
CA SER A 133 15.02 -22.88 -2.66
C SER A 133 14.84 -21.57 -3.41
N ASP A 134 15.90 -21.14 -4.10
CA ASP A 134 15.95 -19.84 -4.75
C ASP A 134 14.75 -19.66 -5.71
N GLY A 135 13.98 -18.61 -5.46
CA GLY A 135 12.83 -18.24 -6.29
C GLY A 135 11.57 -19.10 -6.12
N ASN A 136 11.59 -20.17 -5.30
CA ASN A 136 10.41 -21.00 -5.06
C ASN A 136 9.78 -20.69 -3.70
N TYR A 137 8.51 -20.30 -3.74
CA TYR A 137 7.71 -19.95 -2.56
C TYR A 137 6.68 -21.01 -2.18
N ALA A 138 6.56 -22.11 -2.93
CA ALA A 138 5.51 -23.11 -2.72
C ALA A 138 5.56 -23.74 -1.31
N SER A 139 6.76 -24.04 -0.80
CA SER A 139 6.97 -24.64 0.53
C SER A 139 6.48 -23.77 1.69
N ALA A 140 6.31 -22.46 1.46
CA ALA A 140 5.77 -21.53 2.45
C ALA A 140 4.31 -21.85 2.85
N TYR A 141 3.62 -22.64 2.03
CA TYR A 141 2.20 -22.95 2.19
C TYR A 141 1.96 -24.42 2.56
N ASP A 142 2.98 -25.19 2.93
CA ASP A 142 2.83 -26.62 3.23
C ASP A 142 1.98 -26.86 4.49
N GLY A 143 2.21 -26.07 5.55
CA GLY A 143 1.55 -26.19 6.86
C GLY A 143 0.21 -25.44 7.02
N ILE A 144 -0.50 -25.19 5.92
CA ILE A 144 -1.74 -24.39 5.93
C ILE A 144 -2.93 -25.23 6.42
N GLU A 145 -3.67 -24.70 7.40
CA GLU A 145 -4.88 -25.30 7.95
C GLU A 145 -6.15 -24.78 7.25
N ASP A 146 -7.09 -25.65 6.90
CA ASP A 146 -8.30 -25.28 6.13
C ASP A 146 -9.21 -24.26 6.83
N ASP A 147 -9.28 -24.33 8.15
CA ASP A 147 -10.18 -23.54 9.00
C ASP A 147 -9.52 -22.27 9.58
N VAL A 148 -8.48 -21.79 8.91
CA VAL A 148 -7.76 -20.54 9.25
C VAL A 148 -7.84 -19.58 8.07
N LEU A 149 -7.98 -18.28 8.33
CA LEU A 149 -7.72 -17.24 7.35
C LEU A 149 -6.29 -16.73 7.52
N TYR A 150 -5.50 -16.74 6.45
CA TYR A 150 -4.13 -16.25 6.45
C TYR A 150 -4.06 -14.88 5.79
N VAL A 151 -3.45 -13.93 6.51
CA VAL A 151 -2.99 -12.65 5.97
C VAL A 151 -1.50 -12.80 5.70
N LYS A 152 -1.12 -13.13 4.46
CA LYS A 152 0.28 -13.16 4.04
C LYS A 152 0.85 -11.75 4.08
N VAL A 153 2.07 -11.61 4.61
CA VAL A 153 2.80 -10.34 4.71
C VAL A 153 4.25 -10.55 4.30
N ASP A 154 4.73 -9.78 3.33
CA ASP A 154 6.17 -9.74 3.01
C ASP A 154 6.92 -8.90 4.05
N THR A 155 8.16 -9.30 4.36
CA THR A 155 8.96 -8.61 5.40
C THR A 155 9.19 -7.13 5.11
N ASP A 156 9.16 -6.72 3.85
CA ASP A 156 9.37 -5.35 3.40
C ASP A 156 8.10 -4.51 3.29
N ILE A 157 7.00 -4.94 3.94
CA ILE A 157 5.92 -4.03 4.33
C ILE A 157 6.42 -3.14 5.48
N VAL A 158 6.50 -1.83 5.23
CA VAL A 158 7.08 -0.83 6.16
C VAL A 158 6.05 0.14 6.76
N TYR A 159 4.79 0.03 6.31
CA TYR A 159 3.67 0.76 6.88
C TYR A 159 2.38 -0.03 6.67
N ILE A 160 1.53 -0.08 7.70
CA ILE A 160 0.17 -0.61 7.63
C ILE A 160 -0.75 0.34 8.38
N GLU A 161 -1.73 0.92 7.69
CA GLU A 161 -2.78 1.67 8.36
C GLU A 161 -3.70 0.77 9.18
N ASP A 162 -4.22 1.29 10.30
CA ASP A 162 -5.11 0.58 11.23
C ASP A 162 -6.31 -0.09 10.54
N SER A 163 -6.87 0.50 9.48
CA SER A 163 -8.04 -0.04 8.76
C SER A 163 -7.68 -1.08 7.69
N THR A 164 -6.41 -1.25 7.32
CA THR A 164 -5.99 -2.04 6.15
C THR A 164 -6.30 -3.53 6.32
N ILE A 165 -5.77 -4.17 7.36
CA ILE A 165 -5.97 -5.60 7.59
C ILE A 165 -7.45 -5.90 7.85
N LEU A 166 -8.14 -5.06 8.62
CA LEU A 166 -9.58 -5.20 8.86
C LEU A 166 -10.39 -5.17 7.55
N SER A 167 -10.11 -4.19 6.69
CA SER A 167 -10.82 -4.02 5.41
C SER A 167 -10.60 -5.20 4.48
N MET A 168 -9.37 -5.74 4.43
CA MET A 168 -9.05 -6.93 3.63
C MET A 168 -9.82 -8.17 4.13
N VAL A 169 -9.77 -8.42 5.43
CA VAL A 169 -10.44 -9.58 6.04
C VAL A 169 -11.95 -9.46 5.94
N HIS A 170 -12.51 -8.27 6.16
CA HIS A 170 -13.94 -8.01 5.99
C HIS A 170 -14.39 -8.24 4.56
N LEU A 171 -13.68 -7.69 3.57
CA LEU A 171 -14.00 -7.89 2.16
C LEU A 171 -13.89 -9.37 1.78
N ARG A 172 -12.84 -10.07 2.23
CA ARG A 172 -12.72 -11.51 2.00
C ARG A 172 -13.87 -12.27 2.65
N ALA A 173 -14.25 -11.96 3.88
CA ALA A 173 -15.34 -12.63 4.61
C ALA A 173 -16.71 -12.44 3.94
N THR A 174 -17.00 -11.23 3.47
CA THR A 174 -18.31 -10.85 2.93
C THR A 174 -18.45 -11.09 1.42
N ARG A 175 -17.34 -11.34 0.71
CA ARG A 175 -17.31 -11.62 -0.73
C ARG A 175 -16.64 -12.96 -1.02
N PRO A 176 -17.35 -14.08 -0.78
CA PRO A 176 -16.83 -15.42 -1.05
C PRO A 176 -16.57 -15.68 -2.55
N ASP A 177 -17.14 -14.86 -3.43
CA ASP A 177 -16.88 -14.85 -4.87
C ASP A 177 -15.44 -14.42 -5.22
N TYR A 178 -14.75 -13.70 -4.33
CA TYR A 178 -13.33 -13.42 -4.49
C TYR A 178 -12.48 -14.59 -4.02
N PHE A 179 -11.43 -14.88 -4.79
CA PHE A 179 -10.45 -15.91 -4.45
C PHE A 179 -9.54 -15.40 -3.32
N ALA A 180 -8.98 -14.20 -3.50
CA ALA A 180 -8.10 -13.56 -2.54
C ALA A 180 -8.31 -12.04 -2.53
N VAL A 181 -7.95 -11.40 -1.42
CA VAL A 181 -8.06 -9.94 -1.24
C VAL A 181 -6.71 -9.36 -0.84
N GLY A 182 -6.09 -8.60 -1.73
CA GLY A 182 -4.87 -7.82 -1.47
C GLY A 182 -5.14 -6.49 -0.75
N ALA A 183 -4.09 -5.87 -0.25
CA ALA A 183 -4.13 -4.49 0.22
C ALA A 183 -4.00 -3.48 -0.93
N ASN A 184 -4.42 -2.25 -0.67
CA ASN A 184 -4.01 -1.07 -1.44
C ASN A 184 -2.56 -0.68 -1.06
N ILE A 185 -1.61 -0.88 -1.97
CA ILE A 185 -0.17 -0.81 -1.68
C ILE A 185 0.52 0.36 -2.39
N ILE A 186 1.20 1.22 -1.62
CA ILE A 186 2.19 2.16 -2.15
C ILE A 186 3.39 1.38 -2.67
N ASN A 187 3.91 1.77 -3.85
CA ASN A 187 5.01 1.11 -4.53
C ASN A 187 4.70 -0.36 -4.87
N GLN A 188 3.59 -0.56 -5.60
CA GLN A 188 3.23 -1.78 -6.33
C GLN A 188 2.89 -1.39 -7.78
N PRO A 189 3.29 -2.14 -8.84
CA PRO A 189 3.28 -1.65 -10.22
C PRO A 189 1.93 -1.12 -10.71
N LEU A 190 0.86 -1.90 -10.56
CA LEU A 190 -0.49 -1.52 -10.98
C LEU A 190 -1.09 -0.45 -10.06
N SER A 191 -0.81 -0.54 -8.76
CA SER A 191 -1.25 0.43 -7.74
C SER A 191 -0.58 1.79 -7.94
N SER A 192 0.66 1.81 -8.43
CA SER A 192 1.39 3.05 -8.74
C SER A 192 0.65 3.83 -9.83
N TRP A 193 0.26 3.12 -10.90
CA TRP A 193 -0.57 3.69 -11.96
C TRP A 193 -1.96 4.10 -11.46
N LEU A 194 -2.58 3.27 -10.60
CA LEU A 194 -3.88 3.59 -9.99
C LEU A 194 -3.81 4.87 -9.15
N HIS A 195 -2.84 5.00 -8.25
CA HIS A 195 -2.66 6.18 -7.41
C HIS A 195 -2.39 7.43 -8.25
N TRP A 196 -1.60 7.29 -9.31
CA TRP A 196 -1.44 8.36 -10.28
C TRP A 196 -2.77 8.75 -10.93
N GLY A 197 -3.55 7.78 -11.41
CA GLY A 197 -4.86 8.01 -12.03
C GLY A 197 -5.91 8.58 -11.06
N LEU A 198 -5.81 8.29 -9.77
CA LEU A 198 -6.64 8.90 -8.71
C LEU A 198 -6.21 10.34 -8.38
N GLY A 199 -5.12 10.84 -8.96
CA GLY A 199 -4.61 12.19 -8.72
C GLY A 199 -4.03 12.38 -7.32
N VAL A 200 -3.65 11.29 -6.64
CA VAL A 200 -3.11 11.39 -5.26
C VAL A 200 -1.62 11.69 -5.25
N VAL A 201 -0.84 11.30 -6.27
CA VAL A 201 0.62 11.42 -6.21
C VAL A 201 1.08 12.88 -6.23
N ARG A 202 2.05 13.22 -5.38
CA ARG A 202 2.71 14.52 -5.28
C ARG A 202 4.04 14.54 -6.03
N PRO A 203 4.48 15.72 -6.52
CA PRO A 203 5.72 15.82 -7.25
C PRO A 203 6.91 15.89 -6.26
N TYR A 204 7.77 14.89 -6.35
CA TYR A 204 9.02 14.81 -5.61
C TYR A 204 10.15 14.45 -6.58
N LEU A 205 11.32 15.05 -6.38
CA LEU A 205 12.54 14.78 -7.16
C LEU A 205 13.75 14.66 -6.22
N PRO A 206 14.81 13.94 -6.60
CA PRO A 206 15.97 13.75 -5.76
C PRO A 206 16.69 15.07 -5.51
N GLU A 207 17.25 15.21 -4.31
CA GLU A 207 18.12 16.35 -3.98
C GLU A 207 19.41 16.31 -4.80
N THR A 208 19.83 17.48 -5.30
CA THR A 208 20.96 17.63 -6.23
C THR A 208 22.13 18.43 -5.65
N GLU A 209 21.92 19.20 -4.58
CA GLU A 209 22.91 20.17 -4.07
C GLU A 209 23.54 19.75 -2.74
N VAL A 210 22.71 19.39 -1.75
CA VAL A 210 23.15 19.04 -0.40
C VAL A 210 22.92 17.54 -0.22
N PHE A 211 23.97 16.78 0.05
CA PHE A 211 23.80 15.35 0.30
C PHE A 211 23.87 15.04 1.78
N TYR A 212 23.25 13.93 2.20
CA TYR A 212 23.41 13.48 3.57
C TYR A 212 24.90 13.26 3.89
N PRO A 213 25.32 13.57 5.14
CA PRO A 213 26.61 13.12 5.64
C PRO A 213 26.74 11.61 5.47
N LYS A 214 27.96 11.13 5.30
CA LYS A 214 28.20 9.68 5.28
C LYS A 214 27.84 9.07 6.62
N ASP A 215 27.52 7.77 6.64
CA ASP A 215 27.05 7.10 7.86
C ASP A 215 28.12 7.13 8.99
N ASP A 216 29.41 7.13 8.65
CA ASP A 216 30.56 7.28 9.56
C ASP A 216 30.74 8.71 10.11
N GLU A 217 30.13 9.70 9.48
CA GLU A 217 30.14 11.12 9.92
C GLU A 217 28.97 11.45 10.86
N LYS A 218 28.02 10.52 11.05
CA LYS A 218 26.87 10.68 11.96
C LYS A 218 27.28 10.50 13.42
N GLN A 219 28.11 11.40 13.94
CA GLN A 219 28.42 11.46 15.37
C GLN A 219 27.18 11.87 16.19
N GLY A 220 26.43 10.89 16.71
CA GLY A 220 25.31 11.13 17.64
C GLY A 220 24.18 12.01 17.10
N GLN A 221 24.03 12.12 15.78
CA GLN A 221 23.04 12.99 15.14
C GLN A 221 21.61 12.45 15.23
N GLN A 222 20.67 13.38 15.42
CA GLN A 222 19.22 13.18 15.49
C GLN A 222 18.69 12.20 14.42
N SER A 223 17.74 11.35 14.84
CA SER A 223 16.98 10.46 13.96
C SER A 223 16.40 11.22 12.75
N ILE A 224 16.50 10.63 11.55
CA ILE A 224 15.94 11.20 10.31
C ILE A 224 14.43 11.41 10.48
N SER A 225 13.98 12.67 10.44
CA SER A 225 12.55 12.96 10.57
C SER A 225 11.76 12.42 9.39
N TRP A 226 10.63 11.77 9.67
CA TRP A 226 9.71 11.26 8.66
C TRP A 226 8.82 12.34 8.04
N ARG A 227 8.72 13.52 8.70
CA ARG A 227 7.87 14.64 8.30
C ARG A 227 8.35 15.24 6.98
N ALA A 228 7.44 15.33 6.01
CA ALA A 228 7.66 15.98 4.73
C ALA A 228 7.72 17.52 4.88
N SER A 229 7.04 18.10 5.86
CA SER A 229 7.01 19.55 6.12
C SER A 229 8.38 20.15 6.48
N LEU A 230 9.32 19.31 6.95
CA LEU A 230 10.69 19.71 7.29
C LEU A 230 11.65 19.62 6.10
N LEU A 231 11.19 19.14 4.95
CA LEU A 231 12.01 19.08 3.75
C LEU A 231 12.16 20.47 3.12
N PRO A 232 13.36 20.84 2.66
CA PRO A 232 13.48 22.00 1.79
C PRO A 232 12.74 21.73 0.48
N LYS A 233 12.35 22.80 -0.20
CA LYS A 233 11.77 22.70 -1.54
C LYS A 233 12.84 22.27 -2.54
N TRP A 234 12.45 21.46 -3.51
CA TRP A 234 13.34 21.07 -4.59
C TRP A 234 13.76 22.28 -5.41
N ASN A 235 15.05 22.33 -5.74
CA ASN A 235 15.64 23.33 -6.61
C ASN A 235 16.70 22.62 -7.46
N ALA A 236 16.72 22.91 -8.76
CA ALA A 236 17.77 22.44 -9.65
C ALA A 236 17.90 23.40 -10.85
N PRO A 237 19.03 23.36 -11.57
CA PRO A 237 19.17 24.09 -12.83
C PRO A 237 18.08 23.67 -13.84
N ASN A 238 17.67 24.60 -14.71
CA ASN A 238 16.67 24.33 -15.76
C ASN A 238 17.02 23.14 -16.69
N ALA A 239 18.29 22.74 -16.74
CA ALA A 239 18.78 21.61 -17.54
C ALA A 239 18.81 20.27 -16.79
N PHE A 240 18.24 20.18 -15.57
CA PHE A 240 18.21 18.92 -14.82
C PHE A 240 17.47 17.83 -15.61
N ASN A 241 18.17 16.72 -15.88
CA ASN A 241 17.61 15.54 -16.52
C ASN A 241 17.59 14.37 -15.53
N MET A 242 16.38 13.93 -15.17
CA MET A 242 16.20 12.83 -14.24
C MET A 242 16.80 11.51 -14.74
N SER A 243 16.83 11.29 -16.06
CA SER A 243 17.39 10.07 -16.66
C SER A 243 18.92 9.99 -16.58
N GLU A 244 19.59 11.12 -16.34
CA GLU A 244 21.06 11.20 -16.21
C GLU A 244 21.52 11.30 -14.74
N TRP A 245 20.58 11.53 -13.83
CA TRP A 245 20.91 11.68 -12.42
C TRP A 245 21.20 10.31 -11.76
N SER A 246 22.20 10.30 -10.88
CA SER A 246 22.54 9.13 -10.08
C SER A 246 22.78 9.52 -8.62
N PRO A 247 22.43 8.65 -7.65
CA PRO A 247 22.67 8.92 -6.25
C PRO A 247 24.17 8.97 -5.97
N PRO A 248 24.65 9.90 -5.12
CA PRO A 248 26.07 10.00 -4.82
C PRO A 248 26.60 8.72 -4.17
N GLU A 249 27.86 8.40 -4.46
CA GLU A 249 28.49 7.20 -3.93
C GLU A 249 28.70 7.29 -2.41
N GLY A 250 28.47 6.16 -1.74
CA GLY A 250 28.77 5.98 -0.32
C GLY A 250 27.89 6.77 0.66
N ARG A 251 26.76 7.33 0.21
CA ARG A 251 25.84 8.08 1.08
C ARG A 251 24.38 7.90 0.67
N LYS A 252 23.49 8.07 1.64
CA LYS A 252 22.04 8.13 1.39
C LYS A 252 21.65 9.46 0.77
N HIS A 253 20.49 9.51 0.13
CA HIS A 253 19.88 10.74 -0.40
C HIS A 253 18.41 10.86 0.00
N ARG A 254 17.88 12.08 -0.05
CA ARG A 254 16.44 12.37 0.08
C ARG A 254 15.86 12.85 -1.23
N TRP A 255 14.54 12.90 -1.24
CA TRP A 255 13.74 13.50 -2.27
C TRP A 255 12.99 14.70 -1.69
N LEU A 256 12.87 15.74 -2.50
CA LEU A 256 12.35 17.04 -2.08
C LEU A 256 11.04 17.35 -2.80
N PRO A 257 10.07 17.99 -2.13
CA PRO A 257 8.83 18.41 -2.77
C PRO A 257 9.11 19.46 -3.85
N VAL A 258 8.60 19.22 -5.06
CA VAL A 258 8.79 20.13 -6.20
C VAL A 258 7.77 21.27 -6.10
N PRO A 259 8.20 22.54 -6.13
CA PRO A 259 7.29 23.67 -6.26
C PRO A 259 6.48 23.54 -7.55
N HIS A 260 5.15 23.55 -7.44
CA HIS A 260 4.26 23.42 -8.58
C HIS A 260 3.17 24.48 -8.54
N GLY A 261 2.69 24.86 -9.73
CA GLY A 261 1.46 25.64 -9.89
C GLY A 261 0.21 24.77 -9.71
N VAL A 262 -0.89 25.20 -10.31
CA VAL A 262 -2.15 24.45 -10.28
C VAL A 262 -2.34 23.51 -11.47
N ASP A 263 -1.46 23.61 -12.48
CA ASP A 263 -1.56 22.90 -13.74
C ASP A 263 -0.33 22.02 -13.95
N HIS A 264 -0.49 20.89 -14.66
CA HIS A 264 0.60 19.99 -15.06
C HIS A 264 1.56 19.60 -13.91
N ILE A 265 1.03 19.42 -12.69
CA ILE A 265 1.82 19.33 -11.45
C ILE A 265 2.81 18.16 -11.40
N LEU A 266 2.59 17.11 -12.20
CA LEU A 266 3.40 15.90 -12.26
C LEU A 266 4.32 15.85 -13.48
N ASP A 267 4.26 16.84 -14.37
CA ASP A 267 5.08 16.86 -15.58
C ASP A 267 6.57 16.79 -15.21
N GLY A 268 7.31 15.92 -15.90
CA GLY A 268 8.73 15.67 -15.62
C GLY A 268 9.00 14.83 -14.38
N THR A 269 7.97 14.40 -13.63
CA THR A 269 8.17 13.52 -12.47
C THR A 269 8.08 12.03 -12.84
N PRO A 270 8.84 11.14 -12.17
CA PRO A 270 8.94 9.72 -12.51
C PRO A 270 7.62 8.95 -12.60
N ILE A 271 6.63 9.29 -11.78
CA ILE A 271 5.34 8.57 -11.71
C ILE A 271 4.59 8.54 -13.05
N THR A 272 4.79 9.57 -13.88
CA THR A 272 4.15 9.70 -15.21
C THR A 272 4.55 8.59 -16.18
N THR A 273 5.63 7.86 -15.89
CA THR A 273 6.11 6.73 -16.68
C THR A 273 5.42 5.41 -16.35
N THR A 274 4.64 5.36 -15.27
CA THR A 274 3.98 4.12 -14.85
C THR A 274 2.90 3.69 -15.84
N THR A 275 2.73 2.38 -15.97
CA THR A 275 1.67 1.76 -16.78
C THR A 275 0.88 0.77 -15.93
N TYR A 276 -0.32 0.42 -16.38
CA TYR A 276 -1.16 -0.58 -15.74
C TYR A 276 -0.74 -2.00 -16.16
N ASP A 277 0.51 -2.37 -15.84
CA ASP A 277 1.10 -3.67 -16.18
C ASP A 277 2.10 -4.11 -15.11
N ALA A 278 2.10 -5.40 -14.76
CA ALA A 278 2.90 -5.92 -13.64
C ALA A 278 4.37 -6.17 -14.00
N TYR A 279 4.66 -6.36 -15.29
CA TYR A 279 5.93 -6.88 -15.79
C TYR A 279 6.80 -5.79 -16.43
N THR A 280 6.15 -4.82 -17.08
CA THR A 280 6.79 -3.80 -17.91
C THR A 280 6.72 -2.41 -17.31
N SER A 281 5.77 -2.16 -16.38
CA SER A 281 5.64 -0.86 -15.74
C SER A 281 6.92 -0.49 -15.01
N PRO A 282 7.44 0.74 -15.19
CA PRO A 282 8.53 1.27 -14.38
C PRO A 282 8.27 1.20 -12.87
N GLY A 283 7.01 1.15 -12.44
CA GLY A 283 6.65 0.93 -11.03
C GLY A 283 7.16 -0.40 -10.44
N TRP A 284 7.55 -1.38 -11.27
CA TRP A 284 8.15 -2.64 -10.82
C TRP A 284 9.66 -2.56 -10.61
N TRP A 285 10.39 -1.99 -11.56
CA TRP A 285 11.86 -2.07 -11.59
C TRP A 285 12.54 -0.73 -11.35
N ASN A 286 11.91 0.39 -11.69
CA ASN A 286 12.52 1.70 -11.57
C ASN A 286 12.32 2.24 -10.15
N TRP A 287 13.35 2.08 -9.32
CA TRP A 287 13.36 2.51 -7.92
C TRP A 287 13.02 4.01 -7.75
N ILE A 288 13.31 4.81 -8.77
CA ILE A 288 13.02 6.25 -8.82
C ILE A 288 11.51 6.51 -8.68
N VAL A 289 10.69 5.68 -9.33
CA VAL A 289 9.23 5.74 -9.22
C VAL A 289 8.78 5.36 -7.81
N GLY A 290 9.38 4.33 -7.22
CA GLY A 290 9.13 3.93 -5.83
C GLY A 290 9.47 5.06 -4.84
N ALA A 291 10.62 5.71 -5.03
CA ALA A 291 11.05 6.81 -4.17
C ALA A 291 10.07 8.00 -4.19
N GLN A 292 9.62 8.44 -5.36
CA GLN A 292 8.59 9.49 -5.46
C GLN A 292 7.31 9.10 -4.71
N GLN A 293 6.83 7.87 -4.90
CA GLN A 293 5.60 7.40 -4.26
C GLN A 293 5.70 7.39 -2.73
N HIS A 294 6.81 6.91 -2.18
CA HIS A 294 7.02 6.90 -0.73
C HIS A 294 7.04 8.30 -0.14
N TYR A 295 7.72 9.24 -0.79
CA TYR A 295 7.75 10.63 -0.32
C TYR A 295 6.40 11.32 -0.41
N SER A 296 5.69 11.14 -1.54
CA SER A 296 4.31 11.60 -1.68
C SER A 296 3.40 11.00 -0.61
N PHE A 297 3.58 9.73 -0.27
CA PHE A 297 2.81 9.07 0.77
C PHE A 297 3.12 9.65 2.15
N LEU A 298 4.39 9.88 2.50
CA LEU A 298 4.79 10.48 3.78
C LEU A 298 4.21 11.88 3.96
N GLU A 299 4.05 12.67 2.89
CA GLU A 299 3.36 13.96 2.93
C GLU A 299 1.88 13.81 3.32
N HIS A 300 1.15 12.88 2.69
CA HIS A 300 -0.25 12.63 3.05
C HIS A 300 -0.41 11.99 4.42
N LEU A 301 0.57 11.19 4.85
CA LEU A 301 0.60 10.62 6.19
C LEU A 301 0.75 11.72 7.24
N GLU A 302 1.62 12.71 7.00
CA GLU A 302 1.80 13.84 7.91
C GLU A 302 0.58 14.77 7.95
N THR A 303 -0.04 15.00 6.79
CA THR A 303 -1.13 15.97 6.63
C THR A 303 -2.53 15.39 6.87
N ASP A 304 -2.62 14.13 7.33
CA ASP A 304 -3.88 13.41 7.55
C ASP A 304 -4.78 13.32 6.29
N GLN A 305 -4.15 13.04 5.15
CA GLN A 305 -4.80 12.98 3.83
C GLN A 305 -4.82 11.57 3.22
N LEU A 306 -4.68 10.52 4.03
CA LEU A 306 -4.72 9.14 3.54
C LEU A 306 -6.07 8.74 2.93
N TRP A 307 -7.14 9.49 3.24
CA TRP A 307 -8.46 9.34 2.61
C TRP A 307 -8.39 9.44 1.08
N ARG A 308 -7.41 10.14 0.52
CA ARG A 308 -7.23 10.29 -0.93
C ARG A 308 -6.87 8.98 -1.63
N TYR A 309 -6.32 7.99 -0.91
CA TYR A 309 -5.99 6.68 -1.45
C TYR A 309 -7.18 5.72 -1.46
N ARG A 310 -8.32 6.11 -0.88
CA ARG A 310 -9.42 5.18 -0.61
C ARG A 310 -10.22 4.83 -1.84
N PHE A 311 -10.63 3.58 -1.89
CA PHE A 311 -11.64 3.03 -2.78
C PHE A 311 -12.28 1.82 -2.10
N HIS A 312 -13.44 1.37 -2.55
CA HIS A 312 -14.07 0.20 -1.92
C HIS A 312 -13.28 -1.09 -2.22
N ALA A 313 -13.28 -1.50 -3.49
CA ALA A 313 -12.51 -2.63 -3.99
C ALA A 313 -12.00 -2.33 -5.40
N TRP A 314 -10.81 -2.82 -5.74
CA TRP A 314 -10.23 -2.69 -7.07
C TRP A 314 -9.93 -4.07 -7.65
N ASP A 315 -10.60 -4.43 -8.75
CA ASP A 315 -10.38 -5.70 -9.45
C ASP A 315 -9.26 -5.54 -10.48
N TYR A 316 -8.21 -6.34 -10.35
CA TYR A 316 -7.08 -6.33 -11.28
C TYR A 316 -7.36 -7.07 -12.59
N ARG A 317 -8.54 -7.65 -12.77
CA ARG A 317 -9.01 -8.29 -14.02
C ARG A 317 -8.09 -9.43 -14.48
N ASP A 318 -7.70 -10.29 -13.53
CA ASP A 318 -6.77 -11.41 -13.72
C ASP A 318 -5.40 -10.99 -14.28
N LEU A 319 -5.02 -9.72 -14.10
CA LEU A 319 -3.65 -9.26 -14.27
C LEU A 319 -2.85 -9.60 -13.02
N ARG A 320 -1.56 -9.86 -13.22
CA ARG A 320 -0.64 -10.08 -12.10
C ARG A 320 -0.66 -8.85 -11.20
N MET A 321 -0.77 -9.09 -9.90
CA MET A 321 -0.66 -8.06 -8.89
C MET A 321 0.25 -8.53 -7.76
N GLY A 322 0.81 -7.57 -7.05
CA GLY A 322 1.76 -7.86 -5.99
C GLY A 322 1.08 -8.52 -4.79
N ILE A 323 1.55 -9.69 -4.34
CA ILE A 323 0.96 -10.39 -3.19
C ILE A 323 1.64 -10.03 -1.85
N GLN A 324 2.21 -8.83 -1.73
CA GLN A 324 3.02 -8.43 -0.55
C GLN A 324 2.18 -8.36 0.73
N LEU A 325 0.88 -8.10 0.61
CA LEU A 325 -0.07 -8.13 1.71
C LEU A 325 -1.41 -8.64 1.17
N ILE A 326 -1.75 -9.90 1.45
CA ILE A 326 -2.93 -10.57 0.86
C ILE A 326 -3.62 -11.51 1.85
N ALA A 327 -4.96 -11.51 1.83
CA ALA A 327 -5.80 -12.36 2.66
C ALA A 327 -6.43 -13.51 1.83
N MET A 328 -6.26 -14.74 2.31
CA MET A 328 -6.81 -15.96 1.71
C MET A 328 -7.27 -16.93 2.80
N THR A 329 -8.32 -17.70 2.54
CA THR A 329 -8.67 -18.82 3.44
C THR A 329 -7.69 -19.97 3.23
N GLY A 330 -7.36 -20.70 4.28
CA GLY A 330 -6.49 -21.87 4.19
C GLY A 330 -7.08 -22.94 3.28
N LYS A 331 -8.40 -23.12 3.31
CA LYS A 331 -9.13 -23.97 2.36
C LYS A 331 -8.91 -23.56 0.90
N ASP A 332 -8.96 -22.26 0.58
CA ASP A 332 -8.67 -21.79 -0.78
C ASP A 332 -7.23 -22.10 -1.20
N ILE A 333 -6.25 -21.90 -0.30
CA ILE A 333 -4.84 -22.20 -0.54
C ILE A 333 -4.64 -23.72 -0.76
N ASN A 334 -5.24 -24.56 0.08
CA ASN A 334 -5.08 -26.02 0.00
C ASN A 334 -5.76 -26.62 -1.24
N ASN A 335 -6.92 -26.10 -1.65
CA ASN A 335 -7.66 -26.57 -2.82
C ASN A 335 -6.90 -26.38 -4.15
N VAL A 336 -5.93 -25.45 -4.18
CA VAL A 336 -5.16 -25.16 -5.39
C VAL A 336 -3.78 -25.82 -5.40
N LYS A 337 -3.40 -26.59 -4.37
CA LYS A 337 -2.13 -27.31 -4.36
C LYS A 337 -2.05 -28.34 -5.52
N PRO A 338 -0.86 -28.61 -6.07
CA PRO A 338 0.44 -28.01 -5.71
C PRO A 338 0.58 -26.57 -6.22
N ILE A 339 1.22 -25.72 -5.41
CA ILE A 339 1.48 -24.32 -5.72
C ILE A 339 2.71 -24.23 -6.63
N ALA A 340 2.64 -23.37 -7.67
CA ALA A 340 3.77 -23.14 -8.56
C ALA A 340 4.89 -22.33 -7.87
N ALA A 341 6.11 -22.39 -8.40
CA ALA A 341 7.27 -21.70 -7.81
C ALA A 341 7.06 -20.17 -7.69
N ASP A 342 6.50 -19.55 -8.72
CA ASP A 342 6.04 -18.16 -8.72
C ASP A 342 4.61 -18.09 -8.15
N ASP A 343 4.53 -17.98 -6.83
CA ASP A 343 3.26 -17.95 -6.09
C ASP A 343 2.43 -16.69 -6.43
N GLU A 344 3.09 -15.57 -6.74
CA GLU A 344 2.43 -14.34 -7.14
C GLU A 344 1.65 -14.49 -8.45
N ASP A 345 2.27 -15.00 -9.52
CA ASP A 345 1.54 -15.33 -10.76
C ASP A 345 0.49 -16.42 -10.53
N PHE A 346 0.82 -17.41 -9.71
CA PHE A 346 -0.08 -18.52 -9.41
C PHE A 346 -1.40 -18.05 -8.78
N PHE A 347 -1.31 -17.26 -7.70
CA PHE A 347 -2.47 -16.79 -6.95
C PHE A 347 -3.18 -15.61 -7.60
N SER A 348 -2.48 -14.72 -8.32
CA SER A 348 -3.11 -13.53 -8.92
C SER A 348 -3.60 -13.72 -10.35
N VAL A 349 -3.08 -14.69 -11.09
CA VAL A 349 -3.42 -14.90 -12.52
C VAL A 349 -3.97 -16.29 -12.78
N LYS A 350 -3.19 -17.34 -12.48
CA LYS A 350 -3.54 -18.71 -12.89
C LYS A 350 -4.78 -19.23 -12.19
N MET A 351 -4.83 -19.13 -10.86
CA MET A 351 -5.94 -19.67 -10.08
C MET A 351 -7.24 -18.87 -10.26
N PRO A 352 -7.22 -17.52 -10.29
CA PRO A 352 -8.43 -16.73 -10.55
C PRO A 352 -9.11 -17.10 -11.87
N ARG A 353 -8.32 -17.22 -12.95
CA ARG A 353 -8.83 -17.67 -14.27
C ARG A 353 -9.39 -19.09 -14.25
N LYS A 354 -8.72 -20.00 -13.53
CA LYS A 354 -9.16 -21.39 -13.42
C LYS A 354 -10.45 -21.54 -12.60
N LEU A 355 -10.58 -20.76 -11.53
CA LEU A 355 -11.68 -20.85 -10.58
C LEU A 355 -12.87 -19.95 -10.94
N GLY A 356 -12.68 -18.97 -11.83
CA GLY A 356 -13.66 -17.93 -12.11
C GLY A 356 -13.91 -17.00 -10.90
N ARG A 357 -12.91 -16.85 -10.03
CA ARG A 357 -12.98 -16.06 -8.79
C ARG A 357 -11.84 -15.05 -8.78
N SER A 358 -12.18 -13.76 -8.90
CA SER A 358 -11.19 -12.68 -9.05
C SER A 358 -10.32 -12.47 -7.80
N VAL A 359 -9.17 -11.83 -8.00
CA VAL A 359 -8.34 -11.25 -6.93
C VAL A 359 -8.45 -9.73 -7.00
N VAL A 360 -8.74 -9.13 -5.85
CA VAL A 360 -9.03 -7.69 -5.74
C VAL A 360 -8.18 -7.05 -4.65
N ALA A 361 -7.93 -5.74 -4.72
CA ALA A 361 -7.44 -4.96 -3.59
C ALA A 361 -8.59 -4.36 -2.78
N ALA A 362 -8.51 -4.43 -1.45
CA ALA A 362 -9.36 -3.66 -0.55
C ALA A 362 -8.76 -2.26 -0.34
N GLY A 363 -9.54 -1.21 -0.61
CA GLY A 363 -9.07 0.18 -0.50
C GLY A 363 -9.55 0.92 0.75
N GLY A 364 -10.12 0.23 1.74
CA GLY A 364 -10.53 0.83 3.03
C GLY A 364 -9.36 1.28 3.92
N GLY A 365 -8.14 0.82 3.60
CA GLY A 365 -6.87 1.20 4.23
C GLY A 365 -5.76 1.28 3.18
N VAL A 366 -4.56 1.72 3.57
CA VAL A 366 -3.36 1.68 2.71
C VAL A 366 -2.20 1.06 3.47
N ALA A 367 -1.31 0.38 2.76
CA ALA A 367 -0.03 -0.10 3.27
C ALA A 367 1.10 0.29 2.31
N ALA A 368 2.35 0.27 2.77
CA ALA A 368 3.50 0.59 1.94
C ALA A 368 4.48 -0.56 1.88
N HIS A 369 4.83 -0.95 0.66
CA HIS A 369 5.86 -1.94 0.36
C HIS A 369 7.15 -1.21 -0.01
N TYR A 370 8.26 -1.54 0.64
CA TYR A 370 9.49 -0.76 0.51
C TYR A 370 10.15 -0.87 -0.87
N SER A 371 10.34 -2.08 -1.41
CA SER A 371 11.06 -2.21 -2.68
C SER A 371 10.89 -3.58 -3.29
N PHE A 372 10.68 -3.65 -4.61
CA PHE A 372 10.88 -4.89 -5.37
C PHE A 372 12.35 -5.27 -5.47
N GLY A 373 12.62 -6.54 -5.80
CA GLY A 373 13.97 -7.04 -6.05
C GLY A 373 14.78 -6.15 -6.99
N ALA A 374 14.20 -5.75 -8.12
CA ALA A 374 14.83 -4.89 -9.12
C ALA A 374 15.06 -3.44 -8.63
N GLN A 375 14.36 -2.99 -7.59
CA GLN A 375 14.49 -1.64 -7.04
C GLN A 375 15.51 -1.56 -5.89
N LYS A 376 15.94 -2.70 -5.32
CA LYS A 376 16.67 -2.78 -4.05
C LYS A 376 17.88 -1.86 -3.98
N ASP A 377 18.75 -1.88 -4.99
CA ASP A 377 20.02 -1.15 -4.97
C ASP A 377 19.83 0.37 -4.96
N GLY A 378 18.82 0.86 -5.68
CA GLY A 378 18.48 2.28 -5.70
C GLY A 378 17.74 2.71 -4.43
N MET A 379 16.75 1.92 -4.00
CA MET A 379 15.99 2.18 -2.76
C MET A 379 16.89 2.16 -1.53
N ALA A 380 17.87 1.25 -1.44
CA ALA A 380 18.83 1.19 -0.33
C ALA A 380 19.69 2.45 -0.18
N LYS A 381 19.86 3.23 -1.26
CA LYS A 381 20.55 4.52 -1.23
C LYS A 381 19.65 5.67 -0.81
N THR A 382 18.37 5.45 -0.55
CA THR A 382 17.46 6.48 -0.02
C THR A 382 17.45 6.45 1.51
N ASP A 383 16.96 7.51 2.13
CA ASP A 383 16.65 7.58 3.56
C ASP A 383 15.21 7.11 3.90
N ILE A 384 14.46 6.56 2.93
CA ILE A 384 13.03 6.23 3.06
C ILE A 384 12.79 5.22 4.18
N LEU A 385 13.64 4.19 4.28
CA LEU A 385 13.49 3.18 5.32
C LEU A 385 13.70 3.79 6.72
N ASP A 386 14.62 4.75 6.85
CA ASP A 386 14.89 5.43 8.12
C ASP A 386 13.74 6.36 8.51
N ARG A 387 13.06 6.96 7.52
CA ARG A 387 11.82 7.72 7.74
C ARG A 387 10.70 6.83 8.24
N TYR A 388 10.47 5.67 7.60
CA TYR A 388 9.47 4.70 8.10
C TYR A 388 9.81 4.19 9.49
N ARG A 389 11.09 3.94 9.79
CA ARG A 389 11.55 3.56 11.13
C ARG A 389 11.23 4.64 12.16
N SER A 390 11.51 5.90 11.83
CA SER A 390 11.25 7.03 12.72
C SER A 390 9.75 7.27 12.93
N TYR A 391 8.92 7.12 11.89
CA TYR A 391 7.47 7.17 12.04
C TYR A 391 6.96 6.03 12.93
N ALA A 392 7.41 4.80 12.68
CA ALA A 392 6.99 3.63 13.46
C ALA A 392 7.36 3.80 14.94
N GLN A 393 8.60 4.23 15.23
CA GLN A 393 9.06 4.50 16.58
C GLN A 393 8.25 5.60 17.28
N GLU A 394 7.84 6.65 16.56
CA GLU A 394 7.10 7.78 17.12
C GLU A 394 5.61 7.47 17.32
N LYS A 395 4.97 6.73 16.40
CA LYS A 395 3.51 6.63 16.30
C LYS A 395 2.92 5.24 16.49
N ILE A 396 3.70 4.19 16.29
CA ILE A 396 3.20 2.82 16.14
C ILE A 396 3.71 1.90 17.24
N CYS A 397 5.02 1.89 17.48
CA CYS A 397 5.65 1.03 18.47
C CYS A 397 5.20 1.41 19.89
N LYS A 398 4.88 0.42 20.74
CA LYS A 398 4.58 0.64 22.17
C LYS A 398 5.83 0.86 23.03
N GLY A 399 7.01 0.52 22.50
CA GLY A 399 8.31 0.66 23.16
C GLY A 399 9.41 0.90 22.13
N PRO A 400 10.69 0.78 22.53
CA PRO A 400 11.81 0.87 21.60
C PRO A 400 11.71 -0.19 20.51
N ILE A 401 12.07 0.18 19.28
CA ILE A 401 12.20 -0.77 18.18
C ILE A 401 13.27 -1.82 18.55
N LEU A 402 13.01 -3.08 18.20
CA LEU A 402 13.87 -4.18 18.64
C LEU A 402 15.24 -4.20 17.93
N TRP A 403 15.37 -3.52 16.81
CA TRP A 403 16.63 -3.37 16.07
C TRP A 403 16.57 -2.10 15.23
N SER A 404 17.65 -1.33 15.24
CA SER A 404 17.74 -0.05 14.55
C SER A 404 18.93 0.02 13.58
N SER A 405 20.02 -0.67 13.91
CA SER A 405 21.26 -0.70 13.11
C SER A 405 22.11 -1.90 13.48
N GLU A 406 23.16 -2.15 12.71
CA GLU A 406 24.17 -3.19 12.97
C GLU A 406 24.87 -3.03 14.33
N ALA A 407 24.85 -1.83 14.94
CA ALA A 407 25.37 -1.62 16.29
C ALA A 407 24.57 -2.35 17.39
N ASP A 408 23.32 -2.75 17.09
CA ASP A 408 22.48 -3.54 17.99
C ASP A 408 22.76 -5.05 17.88
N ASP A 409 23.61 -5.47 16.93
CA ASP A 409 23.97 -6.86 16.76
C ASP A 409 24.89 -7.32 17.90
N PRO A 410 24.80 -8.59 18.35
CA PRO A 410 25.75 -9.14 19.29
C PRO A 410 27.18 -8.92 18.76
N ALA A 411 28.09 -8.45 19.63
CA ALA A 411 29.49 -8.34 19.27
C ALA A 411 30.01 -9.69 18.76
N LYS A 412 30.67 -9.67 17.60
CA LYS A 412 31.23 -10.86 16.94
C LYS A 412 32.31 -11.53 17.77
#